data_AF-A0A1H1MS20-F1
#
_entry.id   AF-A0A1H1MS20-F1
#
_cell.length_a   1.000
_cell.length_b   1.000
_cell.length_c   1.000
_cell.angle_alpha   90.00
_cell.angle_beta   90.00
_cell.angle_gamma   90.00
#
_symmetry.space_group_name_H-M   'P 1'
#
loop_
_entity.id
_entity.type
_entity.pdbx_description
1 polymer ?
#
loop_
_entity_poly.entity_id
_entity_poly.type
_entity_poly.pdbx_seq_one_letter_code
_entity_poly.pdbx_strand_id
1 'polypeptide(L)'
;MELTIGAVILLVGILIGRFLPGWGRPRRSTLEEVKPLCGCGHASSFHEERGRCHALVEVARWDQGKWAGIESVPCSCQKYAGPEPLPAFYAPELTE
;
A
#
# COMPACT_ATOMS: atom_id res chain seq x y z
N MET A 1 -0.76 35.78 -38.12
CA MET A 1 -1.74 35.74 -37.01
C MET A 1 -1.71 34.41 -36.29
N GLU A 2 -1.61 33.29 -36.99
CA GLU A 2 -1.51 31.96 -36.34
C GLU A 2 -0.35 31.82 -35.34
N LEU A 3 0.83 32.32 -35.69
CA LEU A 3 2.02 32.23 -34.82
C LEU A 3 1.90 33.08 -33.55
N THR A 4 1.25 34.24 -33.62
CA THR A 4 1.02 35.11 -32.46
C THR A 4 0.01 34.48 -31.51
N ILE A 5 -1.04 33.84 -32.05
CA ILE A 5 -2.04 33.12 -31.24
C ILE A 5 -1.39 31.95 -30.52
N GLY A 6 -0.60 31.14 -31.23
CA GLY A 6 0.13 30.03 -30.63
C GLY A 6 1.10 30.46 -29.52
N ALA A 7 1.85 31.54 -29.73
CA ALA A 7 2.78 32.08 -28.74
C ALA A 7 2.06 32.56 -27.46
N VAL A 8 0.90 33.20 -27.61
CA VAL A 8 0.09 33.66 -26.48
C VAL A 8 -0.45 32.47 -25.67
N ILE A 9 -1.01 31.47 -26.34
CA ILE A 9 -1.53 30.26 -25.68
C ILE A 9 -0.42 29.56 -24.87
N LEU A 10 0.77 29.42 -25.45
CA LEU A 10 1.90 28.76 -24.80
C LEU A 10 2.39 29.55 -23.57
N LEU A 11 2.54 30.87 -23.67
CA LEU A 11 2.96 31.72 -22.55
C LEU A 11 1.95 31.70 -21.39
N VAL A 12 0.66 31.74 -21.70
CA VAL A 12 -0.41 31.66 -20.70
C VAL A 12 -0.36 30.32 -19.97
N GLY A 13 -0.19 29.21 -20.70
CA GLY A 13 -0.04 27.88 -20.09
C GLY A 13 1.17 27.78 -19.16
N ILE A 14 2.32 28.35 -19.55
CA ILE A 14 3.53 28.40 -18.71
C ILE A 14 3.29 29.22 -17.45
N LEU A 15 2.67 30.41 -17.57
CA LEU A 15 2.38 31.27 -16.43
C LEU A 15 1.41 30.59 -15.45
N ILE A 16 0.33 29.99 -15.95
CA ILE A 16 -0.62 29.26 -15.10
C ILE A 16 0.09 28.09 -14.39
N GLY A 17 0.87 27.27 -15.11
CA GLY A 17 1.60 26.16 -14.50
C GLY A 17 2.65 26.58 -13.47
N ARG A 18 3.30 27.73 -13.67
CA ARG A 18 4.33 28.28 -12.77
C ARG A 18 3.72 28.85 -11.48
N PHE A 19 2.62 29.60 -11.61
CA PHE A 19 2.06 30.38 -10.50
C PHE A 19 0.91 29.67 -9.77
N LEU A 20 0.30 28.65 -10.37
CA LEU A 20 -0.83 27.91 -9.80
C LEU A 20 -0.59 26.39 -9.78
N PRO A 21 0.47 25.88 -9.09
CA PRO A 21 0.92 24.47 -9.12
C PRO A 21 -0.07 23.44 -8.50
N GLY A 22 -1.27 23.87 -8.10
CA GLY A 22 -2.32 23.04 -7.51
C GLY A 22 -3.72 23.26 -8.07
N TRP A 23 -3.93 24.15 -9.04
CA TRP A 23 -5.28 24.57 -9.48
C TRP A 23 -5.93 23.62 -10.51
N GLY A 24 -5.77 22.32 -10.30
CA GLY A 24 -6.26 21.32 -11.26
C GLY A 24 -5.56 19.97 -11.17
N ARG A 25 -4.55 19.82 -10.30
CA ARG A 25 -4.14 18.48 -9.87
C ARG A 25 -5.25 17.96 -8.98
N PRO A 26 -6.05 16.95 -9.40
CA PRO A 26 -6.83 16.21 -8.43
C PRO A 26 -5.84 15.80 -7.36
N ARG A 27 -6.18 16.04 -6.09
CA ARG A 27 -5.45 15.45 -4.98
C ARG A 27 -5.44 13.97 -5.34
N ARG A 28 -4.29 13.44 -5.80
CA ARG A 28 -4.03 12.02 -5.65
C ARG A 28 -4.20 11.90 -4.14
N SER A 29 -5.37 11.44 -3.70
CA SER A 29 -5.38 10.64 -2.50
C SER A 29 -4.19 9.74 -2.73
N THR A 30 -3.24 9.78 -1.81
CA THR A 30 -2.50 8.57 -1.50
C THR A 30 -3.55 7.49 -1.58
N LEU A 31 -3.59 6.75 -2.70
CA LEU A 31 -4.17 5.43 -2.69
C LEU A 31 -3.33 4.82 -1.61
N GLU A 32 -3.90 4.76 -0.41
CA GLU A 32 -3.26 4.17 0.75
C GLU A 32 -2.79 2.84 0.21
N GLU A 33 -1.49 2.75 -0.04
CA GLU A 33 -0.95 1.63 -0.78
C GLU A 33 -1.38 0.43 0.03
N VAL A 34 -2.17 -0.47 -0.58
CA VAL A 34 -2.74 -1.60 0.15
C VAL A 34 -1.55 -2.46 0.54
N LYS A 35 -1.00 -2.20 1.72
CA LYS A 35 0.12 -2.94 2.24
C LYS A 35 -0.45 -4.30 2.59
N PRO A 36 0.01 -5.38 1.94
CA PRO A 36 -0.45 -6.71 2.32
C PRO A 36 -0.02 -6.95 3.77
N LEU A 37 -0.99 -6.91 4.67
CA LEU A 37 -0.80 -7.19 6.08
C LEU A 37 -0.93 -8.69 6.31
N CYS A 38 0.08 -9.27 6.94
CA CYS A 38 0.00 -10.60 7.55
C CYS A 38 -0.99 -10.56 8.72
N GLY A 39 -1.50 -11.71 9.17
CA GLY A 39 -2.34 -11.80 10.38
C GLY A 39 -1.71 -11.24 11.68
N CYS A 40 -0.42 -10.92 11.62
CA CYS A 40 0.39 -10.27 12.64
C CYS A 40 0.47 -8.74 12.56
N GLY A 41 -0.09 -8.12 11.50
CA GLY A 41 -0.06 -6.66 11.30
C GLY A 41 1.27 -6.08 10.78
N HIS A 42 2.30 -6.91 10.57
CA HIS A 42 3.55 -6.46 9.96
C HIS A 42 3.49 -6.44 8.43
N ALA A 43 4.23 -5.51 7.84
CA ALA A 43 4.36 -5.41 6.39
C ALA A 43 5.05 -6.67 5.81
N SER A 44 4.69 -7.01 4.57
CA SER A 44 5.31 -8.12 3.84
C SER A 44 6.83 -8.01 3.70
N SER A 45 7.39 -6.80 3.74
CA SER A 45 8.84 -6.53 3.71
C SER A 45 9.62 -7.10 4.89
N PHE A 46 8.95 -7.42 6.01
CA PHE A 46 9.58 -8.05 7.17
C PHE A 46 9.70 -9.57 7.04
N HIS A 47 9.23 -10.16 5.95
CA HIS A 47 9.22 -11.61 5.76
C HIS A 47 10.25 -12.05 4.73
N GLU A 48 10.85 -13.21 4.98
CA GLU A 48 11.48 -14.01 3.94
C GLU A 48 10.46 -14.43 2.86
N GLU A 49 10.93 -14.80 1.67
CA GLU A 49 10.10 -14.98 0.47
C GLU A 49 8.86 -15.86 0.69
N ARG A 50 8.97 -16.93 1.48
CA ARG A 50 7.85 -17.75 1.98
C ARG A 50 8.07 -18.14 3.45
N GLY A 51 8.66 -17.25 4.24
CA GLY A 51 9.29 -17.64 5.49
C GLY A 51 8.89 -16.83 6.72
N ARG A 52 9.79 -16.87 7.69
CA ARG A 52 9.61 -16.28 9.02
C ARG A 52 9.56 -14.75 8.93
N CYS A 53 8.79 -14.14 9.83
CA CYS A 53 8.82 -12.70 10.06
C CYS A 53 10.00 -12.32 10.96
N HIS A 54 10.72 -11.26 10.59
CA HIS A 54 11.86 -10.72 11.34
C HIS A 54 11.51 -9.55 12.27
N ALA A 55 10.22 -9.22 12.39
CA ALA A 55 9.76 -8.13 13.27
C ALA A 55 9.58 -8.60 14.73
N LEU A 56 9.53 -7.62 15.65
CA LEU A 56 9.22 -7.84 17.05
C LEU A 56 7.74 -7.49 17.33
N VAL A 57 7.12 -8.21 18.27
CA VAL A 57 5.80 -7.92 18.81
C VAL A 57 5.87 -7.66 20.30
N GLU A 58 5.02 -6.79 20.80
CA GLU A 58 4.84 -6.58 22.23
C GLU A 58 3.81 -7.56 22.78
N VAL A 59 4.21 -8.35 23.77
CA VAL A 59 3.34 -9.31 24.44
C VAL A 59 3.30 -9.05 25.93
N ALA A 60 2.18 -9.37 26.55
CA ALA A 60 2.08 -9.34 28.01
C ALA A 60 2.94 -10.46 28.61
N ARG A 61 3.88 -10.08 29.47
CA ARG A 61 4.69 -11.01 30.25
C ARG A 61 3.94 -11.39 31.52
N TRP A 62 3.93 -12.68 31.85
CA TRP A 62 3.30 -13.21 33.07
C TRP A 62 4.32 -14.02 33.86
N ASP A 63 4.37 -13.80 35.18
CA ASP A 63 5.21 -14.56 36.11
C ASP A 63 4.32 -15.18 37.20
N GLN A 64 4.32 -16.52 37.28
CA GLN A 64 3.46 -17.28 38.20
C GLN A 64 1.99 -16.81 38.21
N GLY A 65 1.46 -16.48 37.03
CA GLY A 65 0.08 -16.00 36.86
C GLY A 65 -0.16 -14.54 37.23
N LYS A 66 0.88 -13.79 37.64
CA LYS A 66 0.83 -12.35 37.86
C LYS A 66 1.33 -11.60 36.64
N TRP A 67 0.66 -10.51 36.29
CA TRP A 67 1.12 -9.63 35.21
C TRP A 67 2.47 -9.03 35.61
N ALA A 68 3.46 -9.19 34.73
CA ALA A 68 4.85 -8.81 34.97
C ALA A 68 5.37 -7.73 34.00
N GLY A 69 4.53 -7.25 33.08
CA GLY A 69 4.87 -6.17 32.16
C GLY A 69 4.54 -6.48 30.70
N ILE A 70 5.14 -5.69 29.82
CA ILE A 70 5.16 -5.91 28.37
C ILE A 70 6.61 -6.24 27.99
N GLU A 71 6.79 -7.25 27.15
CA GLU A 71 8.09 -7.59 26.57
C GLU A 71 8.03 -7.64 25.04
N SER A 72 9.12 -7.24 24.41
CA SER A 72 9.29 -7.34 22.96
C SER A 72 9.92 -8.69 22.61
N VAL A 73 9.19 -9.51 21.86
CA VAL A 73 9.62 -10.85 21.43
C VAL A 73 9.57 -10.98 19.91
N PRO A 74 10.35 -11.88 19.29
CA PRO A 74 10.25 -12.16 17.86
C PRO A 74 8.84 -12.58 17.46
N CYS A 75 8.33 -12.07 16.33
CA CYS A 75 7.07 -12.54 15.76
C CYS A 75 7.20 -14.02 15.38
N SER A 76 6.32 -14.86 15.90
CA SER A 76 6.23 -16.28 15.54
C SER A 76 5.43 -16.54 14.26
N CYS A 77 5.01 -15.47 13.58
CA CYS A 77 4.20 -15.54 12.37
C CYS A 77 4.98 -16.04 11.14
N GLN A 78 4.27 -16.76 10.26
CA GLN A 78 4.75 -17.14 8.93
C GLN A 78 4.04 -16.34 7.85
N LYS A 79 4.77 -16.02 6.78
CA LYS A 79 4.20 -15.32 5.62
C LYS A 79 3.08 -16.17 5.00
N TYR A 80 1.86 -15.65 5.03
CA TYR A 80 0.73 -16.19 4.29
C TYR A 80 0.33 -15.19 3.21
N ALA A 81 0.55 -15.53 1.94
CA ALA A 81 0.18 -14.69 0.81
C ALA A 81 -1.30 -14.83 0.40
N GLY A 82 -2.08 -15.60 1.16
CA GLY A 82 -3.40 -16.06 0.73
C GLY A 82 -3.30 -17.33 -0.13
N PRO A 83 -4.45 -18.00 -0.39
CA PRO A 83 -4.51 -18.89 -1.53
C PRO A 83 -4.25 -18.05 -2.79
N GLU A 84 -3.73 -18.67 -3.84
CA GLU A 84 -3.70 -18.03 -5.16
C GLU A 84 -5.10 -17.47 -5.42
N PRO A 85 -5.24 -16.14 -5.67
CA PRO A 85 -6.54 -15.55 -5.91
C PRO A 85 -7.09 -16.27 -7.13
N LEU A 86 -8.20 -17.02 -6.98
CA LEU A 86 -8.87 -17.83 -8.01
C LEU A 86 -8.52 -17.31 -9.42
N PRO A 87 -7.49 -17.84 -10.08
CA PRO A 87 -7.20 -17.38 -11.41
C PRO A 87 -8.24 -18.02 -12.33
N ALA A 88 -8.88 -17.22 -13.18
CA ALA A 88 -9.26 -17.65 -14.52
C ALA A 88 -10.34 -18.75 -14.73
N PHE A 89 -11.09 -19.18 -13.72
CA PHE A 89 -12.32 -19.96 -13.96
C PHE A 89 -13.51 -19.03 -14.23
N TYR A 90 -13.48 -18.32 -15.36
CA TYR A 90 -14.75 -17.91 -15.96
C TYR A 90 -15.39 -19.20 -16.48
N ALA A 91 -16.51 -19.61 -15.91
CA ALA A 91 -17.34 -20.63 -16.53
C ALA A 91 -17.81 -20.04 -17.87
N PRO A 92 -17.48 -20.65 -19.03
CA PRO A 92 -17.96 -20.14 -20.30
C PRO A 92 -19.49 -20.09 -20.29
N GLU A 93 -20.08 -19.03 -20.84
CA GLU A 93 -21.53 -18.96 -21.03
C GLU A 93 -21.99 -20.15 -21.88
N LEU A 94 -23.02 -20.85 -21.41
CA LEU A 94 -23.70 -21.88 -22.19
C LEU A 94 -24.55 -21.16 -23.23
N THR A 95 -24.04 -21.00 -24.46
CA THR A 95 -24.87 -20.59 -25.61
C THR A 95 -25.54 -21.81 -26.23
N GLU A 96 -26.86 -21.72 -26.40
CA GLU A 96 -27.71 -22.72 -27.06
C GLU A 96 -27.48 -22.81 -28.58
#